data_AF-A0A1X1Q9H2-F1
#
_entry.id   AF-A0A1X1Q9H2-F1
#
_cell.length_a   1.000
_cell.length_b   1.000
_cell.length_c   1.000
_cell.angle_alpha   90.00
_cell.angle_beta   90.00
_cell.angle_gamma   90.00
#
_symmetry.space_group_name_H-M   'P 1'
#
loop_
_entity.id
_entity.type
_entity.pdbx_description
1 polymer ?
#
loop_
_entity_poly.entity_id
_entity_poly.type
_entity_poly.pdbx_seq_one_letter_code
_entity_poly.pdbx_strand_id
1 'polypeptide(L)'
;MGLKETFQKQGGINLIKQYFRNGSLLTAICEFILLGKSRTALEILRLSTQLKVKQRLERKYKKTLEIFDKTYDKSLKHEASNKVWICWFQGMDNAPDLVKKCYTSVKDNLINKDIVLITSDNLEQYVQFPDYIIDKWKAGIITHTHLTDLLRLELLIRYGGLWLDATVFCTSPEKDIPSYFFNSDLFFFQNLKPGRDGNATYISSWLISAKTNNKILMATRTLLYEYWEKNNAMDDYFLLHDFMSIALDKYEDDWKQIVPRDNATPHILLLRVFDKYDKDIWQAIKEQTPFHKLSYKFTNKEKPKGKTYYSELIIN
;
A
#
# COMPACT_ATOMS: atom_id res chain seq x y z
N MET A 1 24.19 16.63 -9.12
CA MET A 1 24.28 15.67 -7.98
C MET A 1 25.40 14.68 -8.24
N GLY A 2 26.31 14.52 -7.30
CA GLY A 2 27.40 13.56 -7.39
C GLY A 2 26.95 12.11 -7.17
N LEU A 3 27.77 11.13 -7.56
CA LEU A 3 27.50 9.69 -7.35
C LEU A 3 27.22 9.34 -5.88
N LYS A 4 27.97 9.96 -4.96
CA LYS A 4 27.83 9.78 -3.52
C LYS A 4 26.47 10.27 -2.99
N GLU A 5 25.99 11.41 -3.47
CA GLU A 5 24.68 11.96 -3.09
C GLU A 5 23.53 11.10 -3.62
N THR A 6 23.61 10.66 -4.88
CA THR A 6 22.61 9.76 -5.46
C THR A 6 22.57 8.43 -4.70
N PHE A 7 23.75 7.87 -4.38
CA PHE A 7 23.84 6.63 -3.60
C PHE A 7 23.21 6.76 -2.21
N GLN A 8 23.51 7.86 -1.49
CA GLN A 8 22.91 8.12 -0.19
C GLN A 8 21.39 8.30 -0.27
N LYS A 9 20.88 9.03 -1.28
CA LYS A 9 19.43 9.20 -1.50
C LYS A 9 18.70 7.89 -1.79
N GLN A 10 19.38 6.93 -2.44
CA GLN A 10 18.80 5.63 -2.78
C GLN A 10 18.91 4.59 -1.64
N GLY A 11 19.42 4.96 -0.46
CA GLY A 11 19.51 4.07 0.72
C GLY A 11 20.93 3.61 1.06
N GLY A 12 21.93 4.01 0.29
CA GLY A 12 23.35 3.81 0.60
C GLY A 12 23.74 2.33 0.83
N ILE A 13 24.55 2.08 1.87
CA ILE A 13 25.04 0.73 2.20
C ILE A 13 23.89 -0.23 2.52
N ASN A 14 22.78 0.27 3.07
CA ASN A 14 21.62 -0.56 3.37
C ASN A 14 20.97 -1.13 2.10
N LEU A 15 21.00 -0.38 1.00
CA LEU A 15 20.52 -0.86 -0.30
C LEU A 15 21.37 -2.03 -0.81
N ILE A 16 22.70 -1.93 -0.69
CA ILE A 16 23.61 -3.03 -1.09
C ILE A 16 23.37 -4.27 -0.24
N LYS A 17 23.21 -4.11 1.09
CA LYS A 17 22.88 -5.22 2.00
C LYS A 17 21.54 -5.86 1.64
N GLN A 18 20.55 -5.05 1.28
CA GLN A 18 19.24 -5.53 0.82
C GLN A 18 19.39 -6.36 -0.45
N TYR A 19 20.07 -5.84 -1.47
CA TYR A 19 20.32 -6.56 -2.73
C TYR A 19 21.12 -7.85 -2.53
N PHE A 20 22.06 -7.86 -1.59
CA PHE A 20 22.79 -9.09 -1.26
C PHE A 20 21.84 -10.14 -0.65
N ARG A 21 21.08 -9.74 0.38
CA ARG A 21 20.20 -10.65 1.12
C ARG A 21 19.07 -11.20 0.24
N ASN A 22 18.45 -10.34 -0.56
CA ASN A 22 17.37 -10.72 -1.47
C ASN A 22 17.88 -11.38 -2.78
N GLY A 23 19.20 -11.36 -3.03
CA GLY A 23 19.84 -12.08 -4.14
C GLY A 23 19.83 -11.32 -5.47
N SER A 24 19.47 -10.03 -5.48
CA SER A 24 19.46 -9.19 -6.67
C SER A 24 20.77 -8.41 -6.91
N LEU A 25 21.78 -8.54 -6.05
CA LEU A 25 23.02 -7.75 -6.11
C LEU A 25 23.75 -7.85 -7.44
N LEU A 26 23.93 -9.08 -7.97
CA LEU A 26 24.62 -9.27 -9.23
C LEU A 26 23.86 -8.61 -10.39
N THR A 27 22.52 -8.76 -10.42
CA THR A 27 21.65 -8.10 -11.40
C THR A 27 21.80 -6.57 -11.32
N ALA A 28 21.75 -6.00 -10.13
CA ALA A 28 21.92 -4.56 -9.92
C ALA A 28 23.29 -4.06 -10.41
N ILE A 29 24.37 -4.79 -10.12
CA ILE A 29 25.73 -4.43 -10.57
C ILE A 29 25.82 -4.48 -12.10
N CYS A 30 25.36 -5.57 -12.72
CA CYS A 30 25.41 -5.73 -14.17
C CYS A 30 24.63 -4.62 -14.89
N GLU A 31 23.41 -4.32 -14.45
CA GLU A 31 22.59 -3.28 -15.08
C GLU A 31 23.15 -1.88 -14.88
N PHE A 32 23.72 -1.60 -13.70
CA PHE A 32 24.39 -0.33 -13.46
C PHE A 32 25.60 -0.14 -14.38
N ILE A 33 26.39 -1.20 -14.62
CA ILE A 33 27.53 -1.17 -15.55
C ILE A 33 27.05 -0.95 -16.99
N LEU A 34 25.98 -1.62 -17.41
CA LEU A 34 25.48 -1.56 -18.79
C LEU A 34 24.75 -0.26 -19.13
N LEU A 35 23.91 0.25 -18.22
CA LEU A 35 22.99 1.37 -18.50
C LEU A 35 23.42 2.69 -17.83
N GLY A 36 24.33 2.61 -16.86
CA GLY A 36 24.84 3.78 -16.14
C GLY A 36 23.87 4.36 -15.11
N LYS A 37 24.00 5.67 -14.87
CA LYS A 37 23.38 6.38 -13.73
C LYS A 37 22.23 7.33 -14.09
N SER A 38 21.74 7.28 -15.33
CA SER A 38 20.60 8.11 -15.73
C SER A 38 19.37 7.74 -14.90
N ARG A 39 18.42 8.66 -14.72
CA ARG A 39 17.18 8.37 -13.97
C ARG A 39 16.45 7.17 -14.58
N THR A 40 16.37 7.10 -15.90
CA THR A 40 15.76 5.98 -16.63
C THR A 40 16.51 4.67 -16.39
N ALA A 41 17.85 4.67 -16.45
CA ALA A 41 18.66 3.47 -16.19
C ALA A 41 18.48 2.94 -14.77
N LEU A 42 18.46 3.84 -13.77
CA LEU A 42 18.25 3.45 -12.36
C LEU A 42 16.84 2.92 -12.10
N GLU A 43 15.84 3.41 -12.84
CA GLU A 43 14.48 2.89 -12.77
C GLU A 43 14.38 1.48 -13.38
N ILE A 44 15.00 1.24 -14.54
CA ILE A 44 15.09 -0.10 -15.13
C ILE A 44 15.78 -1.07 -14.15
N LEU A 45 16.89 -0.65 -13.54
CA LEU A 45 17.58 -1.44 -12.52
C LEU A 45 16.65 -1.78 -11.35
N ARG A 46 15.88 -0.79 -10.85
CA ARG A 46 14.91 -1.00 -9.77
C ARG A 46 13.88 -2.06 -10.17
N LEU A 47 13.27 -1.94 -11.35
CA LEU A 47 12.27 -2.90 -11.85
C LEU A 47 12.86 -4.31 -11.98
N SER A 48 14.07 -4.44 -12.50
CA SER A 48 14.75 -5.73 -12.64
C SER A 48 15.11 -6.38 -11.30
N THR A 49 15.56 -5.57 -10.32
CA THR A 49 15.79 -6.09 -8.97
C THR A 49 14.50 -6.56 -8.31
N GLN A 50 13.40 -5.80 -8.43
CA GLN A 50 12.07 -6.22 -7.95
C GLN A 50 11.59 -7.52 -8.61
N LEU A 51 11.77 -7.66 -9.93
CA LEU A 51 11.46 -8.89 -10.63
C LEU A 51 12.24 -10.09 -10.09
N LYS A 52 13.54 -9.92 -9.81
CA LYS A 52 14.38 -10.96 -9.21
C LYS A 52 13.93 -11.35 -7.82
N VAL A 53 13.56 -10.38 -6.99
CA VAL A 53 13.02 -10.63 -5.64
C VAL A 53 11.73 -11.43 -5.72
N LYS A 54 10.75 -10.97 -6.50
CA LYS A 54 9.47 -11.67 -6.69
C LYS A 54 9.67 -13.11 -7.17
N GLN A 55 10.49 -13.33 -8.20
CA GLN A 55 10.79 -14.68 -8.71
C GLN A 55 11.43 -15.60 -7.66
N ARG A 56 12.24 -15.02 -6.75
CA ARG A 56 12.83 -15.79 -5.64
C ARG A 56 11.79 -16.11 -4.58
N LEU A 57 10.97 -15.13 -4.18
CA LEU A 57 9.90 -15.31 -3.20
C LEU A 57 8.88 -16.35 -3.70
N GLU A 58 8.44 -16.24 -4.95
CA GLU A 58 7.51 -17.19 -5.58
C GLU A 58 8.04 -18.62 -5.53
N ARG A 59 9.29 -18.85 -5.93
CA ARG A 59 9.93 -20.17 -5.83
C ARG A 59 10.04 -20.67 -4.40
N LYS A 60 10.43 -19.79 -3.46
CA LYS A 60 10.64 -20.13 -2.04
C LYS A 60 9.33 -20.53 -1.35
N TYR A 61 8.24 -19.82 -1.64
CA TYR A 61 6.96 -19.99 -0.94
C TYR A 61 5.90 -20.74 -1.76
N LYS A 62 6.27 -21.34 -2.89
CA LYS A 62 5.39 -22.17 -3.72
C LYS A 62 4.65 -23.24 -2.90
N LYS A 63 5.38 -23.99 -2.06
CA LYS A 63 4.80 -25.05 -1.20
C LYS A 63 3.79 -24.50 -0.20
N THR A 64 4.02 -23.29 0.34
CA THR A 64 3.08 -22.63 1.25
C THR A 64 1.74 -22.39 0.57
N LEU A 65 1.75 -21.93 -0.68
CA LEU A 65 0.51 -21.76 -1.45
C LEU A 65 -0.14 -23.09 -1.86
N GLU A 66 0.65 -24.14 -2.12
CA GLU A 66 0.10 -25.48 -2.38
C GLU A 66 -0.61 -26.05 -1.15
N ILE A 67 -0.07 -25.80 0.05
CA ILE A 67 -0.72 -26.17 1.32
C ILE A 67 -1.98 -25.33 1.52
N PHE A 68 -1.90 -24.02 1.31
CA PHE A 68 -3.05 -23.13 1.38
C PHE A 68 -4.21 -23.58 0.48
N ASP A 69 -3.93 -23.96 -0.77
CA ASP A 69 -4.99 -24.42 -1.68
C ASP A 69 -5.71 -25.69 -1.19
N LYS A 70 -5.00 -26.57 -0.47
CA LYS A 70 -5.57 -27.79 0.11
C LYS A 70 -6.40 -27.52 1.35
N THR A 71 -6.07 -26.47 2.10
CA THR A 71 -6.74 -26.12 3.36
C THR A 71 -7.78 -25.01 3.20
N TYR A 72 -7.81 -24.31 2.07
CA TYR A 72 -8.76 -23.25 1.80
C TYR A 72 -10.19 -23.81 1.69
N ASP A 73 -11.04 -23.37 2.61
CA ASP A 73 -12.45 -23.71 2.62
C ASP A 73 -13.24 -22.81 1.67
N LYS A 74 -13.66 -23.38 0.54
CA LYS A 74 -14.47 -22.67 -0.47
C LYS A 74 -15.89 -22.35 -0.01
N SER A 75 -16.34 -22.91 1.11
CA SER A 75 -17.68 -22.65 1.67
C SER A 75 -17.73 -21.41 2.57
N LEU A 76 -16.56 -20.82 2.88
CA LEU A 76 -16.48 -19.58 3.65
C LEU A 76 -17.33 -18.49 3.01
N LYS A 77 -18.09 -17.79 3.85
CA LYS A 77 -18.95 -16.70 3.38
C LYS A 77 -18.11 -15.46 3.03
N HIS A 78 -18.51 -14.83 1.93
CA HIS A 78 -17.98 -13.54 1.49
C HIS A 78 -19.05 -12.47 1.82
N GLU A 79 -18.94 -11.89 3.00
CA GLU A 79 -19.89 -10.90 3.49
C GLU A 79 -19.33 -9.49 3.29
N ALA A 80 -20.19 -8.60 2.76
CA ALA A 80 -19.87 -7.18 2.67
C ALA A 80 -19.99 -6.53 4.04
N SER A 81 -19.27 -5.43 4.23
CA SER A 81 -19.24 -4.71 5.50
C SER A 81 -19.24 -3.22 5.27
N ASN A 82 -19.90 -2.51 6.18
CA ASN A 82 -20.03 -1.07 6.14
C ASN A 82 -18.86 -0.34 6.83
N LYS A 83 -17.84 -1.08 7.26
CA LYS A 83 -16.70 -0.55 8.01
C LYS A 83 -15.67 0.09 7.10
N VAL A 84 -15.09 1.20 7.57
CA VAL A 84 -13.94 1.87 7.00
C VAL A 84 -12.83 1.88 8.04
N TRP A 85 -11.75 1.19 7.75
CA TRP A 85 -10.60 1.02 8.63
C TRP A 85 -9.53 2.04 8.30
N ILE A 86 -9.15 2.84 9.29
CA ILE A 86 -8.01 3.77 9.22
C ILE A 86 -7.10 3.49 10.40
N CYS A 87 -5.79 3.47 10.19
CA CYS A 87 -4.83 3.25 11.26
C CYS A 87 -3.90 4.45 11.45
N TRP A 88 -3.78 4.89 12.70
CA TRP A 88 -2.73 5.79 13.15
C TRP A 88 -2.38 5.46 14.60
N PHE A 89 -1.26 4.75 14.80
CA PHE A 89 -0.93 4.15 16.10
C PHE A 89 -0.91 5.14 17.26
N GLN A 90 -0.44 6.37 17.02
CA GLN A 90 -0.34 7.43 18.02
C GLN A 90 -1.67 8.13 18.34
N GLY A 91 -2.77 7.74 17.70
CA GLY A 91 -4.07 8.43 17.80
C GLY A 91 -4.15 9.70 16.97
N MET A 92 -5.37 10.07 16.56
CA MET A 92 -5.59 11.18 15.62
C MET A 92 -5.21 12.54 16.23
N ASP A 93 -5.30 12.71 17.55
CA ASP A 93 -4.93 13.94 18.25
C ASP A 93 -3.44 14.29 18.07
N ASN A 94 -2.59 13.27 17.98
CA ASN A 94 -1.14 13.40 17.76
C ASN A 94 -0.75 13.34 16.27
N ALA A 95 -1.71 13.19 15.36
CA ALA A 95 -1.42 13.11 13.94
C ALA A 95 -1.08 14.50 13.34
N PRO A 96 -0.24 14.56 12.29
CA PRO A 96 -0.01 15.79 11.54
C PRO A 96 -1.30 16.39 10.97
N ASP A 97 -1.36 17.71 10.81
CA ASP A 97 -2.57 18.41 10.35
C ASP A 97 -3.15 17.86 9.05
N LEU A 98 -2.28 17.49 8.09
CA LEU A 98 -2.73 16.88 6.84
C LEU A 98 -3.41 15.52 7.07
N VAL A 99 -2.91 14.71 8.00
CA VAL A 99 -3.50 13.41 8.34
C VAL A 99 -4.87 13.62 9.01
N LYS A 100 -4.95 14.57 9.95
CA LYS A 100 -6.22 14.97 10.58
C LYS A 100 -7.25 15.42 9.55
N LYS A 101 -6.82 16.21 8.56
CA LYS A 101 -7.68 16.67 7.46
C LYS A 101 -8.14 15.52 6.57
N CYS A 102 -7.25 14.59 6.22
CA CYS A 102 -7.60 13.38 5.47
C CYS A 102 -8.66 12.58 6.23
N TYR A 103 -8.44 12.30 7.52
CA TYR A 103 -9.40 11.60 8.35
C TYR A 103 -10.76 12.31 8.43
N THR A 104 -10.76 13.64 8.63
CA THR A 104 -11.98 14.45 8.66
C THR A 104 -12.74 14.39 7.33
N SER A 105 -12.03 14.50 6.20
CA SER A 105 -12.65 14.40 4.87
C SER A 105 -13.34 13.05 4.64
N VAL A 106 -12.80 11.96 5.18
CA VAL A 106 -13.45 10.65 5.12
C VAL A 106 -14.73 10.64 5.95
N LYS A 107 -14.69 11.20 7.18
CA LYS A 107 -15.88 11.31 8.04
C LYS A 107 -16.99 12.16 7.43
N ASP A 108 -16.63 13.29 6.83
CA ASP A 108 -17.60 14.23 6.27
C ASP A 108 -18.25 13.70 4.99
N ASN A 109 -17.53 12.90 4.20
CA ASN A 109 -18.03 12.37 2.94
C ASN A 109 -18.67 10.98 3.07
N LEU A 110 -18.20 10.13 3.99
CA LEU A 110 -18.69 8.76 4.18
C LEU A 110 -19.63 8.65 5.39
N ILE A 111 -20.64 9.51 5.43
CA ILE A 111 -21.50 9.73 6.60
C ILE A 111 -22.28 8.49 7.07
N ASN A 112 -22.57 7.54 6.17
CA ASN A 112 -23.28 6.32 6.54
C ASN A 112 -22.34 5.14 6.80
N LYS A 113 -21.01 5.33 6.71
CA LYS A 113 -20.01 4.28 6.99
C LYS A 113 -19.61 4.28 8.47
N ASP A 114 -19.30 3.09 8.97
CA ASP A 114 -18.72 2.93 10.31
C ASP A 114 -17.20 3.11 10.23
N ILE A 115 -16.73 4.32 10.49
CA ILE A 115 -15.32 4.68 10.40
C ILE A 115 -14.61 4.35 11.71
N VAL A 116 -13.77 3.32 11.67
CA VAL A 116 -13.01 2.83 12.81
C VAL A 116 -11.55 3.27 12.71
N LEU A 117 -11.11 4.04 13.70
CA LEU A 117 -9.71 4.41 13.87
C LEU A 117 -8.99 3.38 14.74
N ILE A 118 -8.03 2.67 14.17
CA ILE A 118 -7.14 1.77 14.89
C ILE A 118 -5.94 2.56 15.43
N THR A 119 -5.70 2.42 16.73
CA THR A 119 -4.57 2.98 17.47
C THR A 119 -3.83 1.85 18.19
N SER A 120 -2.70 2.14 18.83
CA SER A 120 -2.01 1.16 19.68
C SER A 120 -2.89 0.67 20.85
N ASP A 121 -3.79 1.51 21.35
CA ASP A 121 -4.59 1.23 22.55
C ASP A 121 -5.79 0.30 22.27
N ASN A 122 -6.29 0.28 21.03
CA ASN A 122 -7.48 -0.52 20.67
C ASN A 122 -7.20 -1.66 19.69
N LEU A 123 -5.97 -1.78 19.17
CA LEU A 123 -5.58 -2.79 18.18
C LEU A 123 -6.03 -4.21 18.56
N GLU A 124 -5.76 -4.60 19.82
CA GLU A 124 -6.03 -5.95 20.34
C GLU A 124 -7.53 -6.27 20.48
N GLN A 125 -8.41 -5.25 20.41
CA GLN A 125 -9.86 -5.46 20.41
C GLN A 125 -10.36 -6.01 19.07
N TYR A 126 -9.59 -5.79 17.98
CA TYR A 126 -10.01 -6.16 16.63
C TYR A 126 -9.21 -7.34 16.07
N VAL A 127 -7.92 -7.39 16.38
CA VAL A 127 -6.98 -8.34 15.77
C VAL A 127 -6.12 -8.99 16.83
N GLN A 128 -6.03 -10.31 16.75
CA GLN A 128 -5.08 -11.11 17.51
C GLN A 128 -4.04 -11.65 16.55
N PHE A 129 -2.83 -11.10 16.60
CA PHE A 129 -1.70 -11.61 15.83
C PHE A 129 -1.07 -12.82 16.51
N PRO A 130 -0.39 -13.71 15.76
CA PRO A 130 0.47 -14.72 16.35
C PRO A 130 1.55 -14.09 17.24
N ASP A 131 1.92 -14.76 18.35
CA ASP A 131 2.86 -14.22 19.34
C ASP A 131 4.19 -13.77 18.71
N TYR A 132 4.73 -14.55 17.77
CA TYR A 132 5.98 -14.21 17.10
C TYR A 132 5.92 -12.90 16.28
N ILE A 133 4.73 -12.48 15.82
CA ILE A 133 4.56 -11.18 15.14
C ILE A 133 4.62 -10.06 16.18
N ILE A 134 3.91 -10.21 17.29
CA ILE A 134 3.88 -9.22 18.37
C ILE A 134 5.27 -9.06 18.97
N ASP A 135 5.97 -10.15 19.26
CA ASP A 135 7.32 -10.14 19.81
C ASP A 135 8.30 -9.44 18.88
N LYS A 136 8.23 -9.73 17.56
CA LYS A 136 9.07 -9.08 16.56
C LYS A 136 8.73 -7.59 16.38
N TRP A 137 7.47 -7.21 16.52
CA TRP A 137 7.07 -5.80 16.50
C TRP A 137 7.59 -5.04 17.71
N LYS A 138 7.41 -5.59 18.92
CA LYS A 138 7.93 -5.01 20.17
C LYS A 138 9.46 -4.90 20.17
N ALA A 139 10.15 -5.86 19.54
CA ALA A 139 11.60 -5.83 19.35
C ALA A 139 12.07 -4.88 18.22
N GLY A 140 11.15 -4.22 17.50
CA GLY A 140 11.47 -3.33 16.38
C GLY A 140 11.94 -4.03 15.10
N ILE A 141 11.84 -5.36 15.04
CA ILE A 141 12.16 -6.18 13.86
C ILE A 141 11.09 -5.99 12.78
N ILE A 142 9.82 -6.04 13.18
CA ILE A 142 8.68 -5.59 12.38
C ILE A 142 8.46 -4.11 12.71
N THR A 143 8.49 -3.24 11.70
CA THR A 143 8.21 -1.81 11.91
C THR A 143 6.71 -1.57 11.94
N HIS A 144 6.27 -0.39 12.45
CA HIS A 144 4.87 0.02 12.36
C HIS A 144 4.30 -0.10 10.94
N THR A 145 5.05 0.32 9.91
CA THR A 145 4.64 0.21 8.51
C THR A 145 4.28 -1.24 8.15
N HIS A 146 5.13 -2.19 8.48
CA HIS A 146 4.93 -3.59 8.10
C HIS A 146 3.94 -4.31 9.01
N LEU A 147 3.77 -3.89 10.26
CA LEU A 147 2.65 -4.36 11.07
C LEU A 147 1.32 -3.89 10.47
N THR A 148 1.24 -2.66 9.98
CA THR A 148 0.06 -2.14 9.29
C THR A 148 -0.29 -2.96 8.03
N ASP A 149 0.72 -3.51 7.34
CA ASP A 149 0.50 -4.46 6.23
C ASP A 149 -0.23 -5.72 6.68
N LEU A 150 0.11 -6.27 7.85
CA LEU A 150 -0.59 -7.43 8.42
C LEU A 150 -1.96 -7.05 8.97
N LEU A 151 -2.06 -5.91 9.64
CA LEU A 151 -3.29 -5.38 10.22
C LEU A 151 -4.38 -5.20 9.17
N ARG A 152 -4.07 -4.60 8.02
CA ARG A 152 -5.08 -4.40 6.98
C ARG A 152 -5.62 -5.72 6.44
N LEU A 153 -4.77 -6.74 6.32
CA LEU A 153 -5.21 -8.06 5.89
C LEU A 153 -6.10 -8.71 6.95
N GLU A 154 -5.69 -8.68 8.22
CA GLU A 154 -6.49 -9.23 9.32
C GLU A 154 -7.88 -8.60 9.41
N LEU A 155 -7.97 -7.28 9.32
CA LEU A 155 -9.24 -6.56 9.38
C LEU A 155 -10.14 -6.89 8.19
N LEU A 156 -9.59 -6.85 6.97
CA LEU A 156 -10.37 -7.11 5.75
C LEU A 156 -10.81 -8.57 5.65
N ILE A 157 -9.95 -9.52 6.00
CA ILE A 157 -10.30 -10.95 5.98
C ILE A 157 -11.39 -11.23 7.00
N ARG A 158 -11.27 -10.68 8.22
CA ARG A 158 -12.18 -10.98 9.34
C ARG A 158 -13.51 -10.26 9.25
N TYR A 159 -13.49 -8.99 8.85
CA TYR A 159 -14.65 -8.11 8.92
C TYR A 159 -15.08 -7.52 7.58
N GLY A 160 -14.31 -7.72 6.51
CA GLY A 160 -14.51 -7.04 5.23
C GLY A 160 -14.41 -5.52 5.36
N GLY A 161 -15.00 -4.83 4.39
CA GLY A 161 -15.12 -3.37 4.36
C GLY A 161 -13.99 -2.73 3.56
N LEU A 162 -13.64 -1.50 3.91
CA LEU A 162 -12.67 -0.68 3.20
C LEU A 162 -11.50 -0.32 4.12
N TRP A 163 -10.28 -0.69 3.75
CA TRP A 163 -9.06 -0.13 4.30
C TRP A 163 -8.71 1.18 3.60
N LEU A 164 -8.39 2.23 4.37
CA LEU A 164 -7.81 3.48 3.91
C LEU A 164 -6.59 3.83 4.75
N ASP A 165 -5.46 4.08 4.09
CA ASP A 165 -4.35 4.75 4.76
C ASP A 165 -4.77 6.13 5.29
N ALA A 166 -4.27 6.53 6.45
CA ALA A 166 -4.65 7.79 7.11
C ALA A 166 -4.30 9.06 6.31
N THR A 167 -3.53 8.94 5.22
CA THR A 167 -3.21 10.05 4.31
C THR A 167 -4.07 10.08 3.04
N VAL A 168 -5.17 9.33 3.01
CA VAL A 168 -6.13 9.39 1.89
C VAL A 168 -7.16 10.49 2.15
N PHE A 169 -7.21 11.47 1.24
CA PHE A 169 -8.19 12.55 1.25
C PHE A 169 -9.39 12.16 0.38
N CYS A 170 -10.61 12.29 0.92
CA CYS A 170 -11.86 11.98 0.23
C CYS A 170 -12.55 13.27 -0.23
N THR A 171 -12.88 13.36 -1.52
CA THR A 171 -13.44 14.58 -2.13
C THR A 171 -14.87 14.47 -2.61
N SER A 172 -15.45 13.27 -2.54
CA SER A 172 -16.78 12.98 -3.08
C SER A 172 -17.66 12.40 -1.98
N PRO A 173 -18.90 12.86 -1.84
CA PRO A 173 -19.82 12.28 -0.86
C PRO A 173 -20.13 10.83 -1.25
N GLU A 174 -20.45 10.00 -0.25
CA GLU A 174 -20.66 8.56 -0.39
C GLU A 174 -21.55 8.18 -1.57
N LYS A 175 -22.65 8.92 -1.76
CA LYS A 175 -23.65 8.70 -2.83
C LYS A 175 -23.09 8.84 -4.25
N ASP A 176 -22.01 9.60 -4.43
CA ASP A 176 -21.40 9.88 -5.72
C ASP A 176 -20.18 8.97 -5.98
N ILE A 177 -19.78 8.16 -4.99
CA ILE A 177 -18.68 7.21 -5.11
C ILE A 177 -19.20 5.92 -5.77
N PRO A 178 -18.55 5.43 -6.85
CA PRO A 178 -18.94 4.16 -7.47
C PRO A 178 -18.94 2.99 -6.49
N SER A 179 -20.02 2.20 -6.53
CA SER A 179 -20.28 1.15 -5.53
C SER A 179 -19.19 0.06 -5.46
N TYR A 180 -18.41 -0.16 -6.53
CA TYR A 180 -17.31 -1.12 -6.51
C TYR A 180 -16.17 -0.74 -5.54
N PHE A 181 -16.09 0.52 -5.08
CA PHE A 181 -15.17 0.89 -4.00
C PHE A 181 -15.56 0.27 -2.66
N PHE A 182 -16.82 -0.11 -2.47
CA PHE A 182 -17.33 -0.62 -1.19
C PHE A 182 -17.84 -2.07 -1.26
N ASN A 183 -18.37 -2.49 -2.42
CA ASN A 183 -19.15 -3.73 -2.53
C ASN A 183 -18.48 -4.83 -3.38
N SER A 184 -17.28 -4.57 -3.92
CA SER A 184 -16.49 -5.57 -4.64
C SER A 184 -16.08 -6.71 -3.72
N ASP A 185 -15.94 -7.92 -4.28
CA ASP A 185 -15.33 -9.04 -3.54
C ASP A 185 -13.90 -8.71 -3.11
N LEU A 186 -13.16 -8.08 -4.03
CA LEU A 186 -11.88 -7.43 -3.79
C LEU A 186 -11.73 -6.24 -4.75
N PHE A 187 -11.23 -5.12 -4.23
CA PHE A 187 -10.85 -3.97 -5.03
C PHE A 187 -9.62 -3.28 -4.45
N PHE A 188 -8.74 -2.82 -5.34
CA PHE A 188 -7.59 -1.96 -5.04
C PHE A 188 -7.17 -1.27 -6.33
N PHE A 189 -6.40 -0.19 -6.21
CA PHE A 189 -5.80 0.47 -7.37
C PHE A 189 -4.60 -0.33 -7.91
N GLN A 190 -4.43 -0.37 -9.23
CA GLN A 190 -3.41 -1.17 -9.91
C GLN A 190 -2.78 -0.43 -11.11
N ASN A 191 -1.56 -0.77 -11.47
CA ASN A 191 -0.94 -0.29 -12.71
C ASN A 191 -1.72 -0.89 -13.89
N LEU A 192 -2.17 -0.05 -14.81
CA LEU A 192 -2.79 -0.50 -16.06
C LEU A 192 -1.78 -0.53 -17.22
N LYS A 193 -2.15 -1.20 -18.32
CA LYS A 193 -1.33 -1.20 -19.55
C LYS A 193 -1.24 0.23 -20.13
N PRO A 194 -0.11 0.59 -20.77
CA PRO A 194 1.07 -0.25 -21.03
C PRO A 194 2.07 -0.36 -19.87
N GLY A 195 1.97 0.51 -18.85
CA GLY A 195 2.94 0.55 -17.75
C GLY A 195 3.03 -0.73 -16.92
N ARG A 196 1.93 -1.49 -16.82
CA ARG A 196 1.85 -2.77 -16.10
C ARG A 196 2.94 -3.78 -16.51
N ASP A 197 3.19 -3.95 -17.81
CA ASP A 197 3.95 -5.11 -18.32
C ASP A 197 5.44 -5.06 -17.92
N GLY A 198 5.96 -3.91 -17.51
CA GLY A 198 7.32 -3.74 -16.97
C GLY A 198 7.43 -3.85 -15.45
N ASN A 199 6.33 -4.05 -14.71
CA ASN A 199 6.31 -3.98 -13.24
C ASN A 199 6.04 -5.35 -12.60
N ALA A 200 6.95 -5.80 -11.74
CA ALA A 200 6.78 -7.05 -10.98
C ALA A 200 5.68 -6.94 -9.90
N THR A 201 5.57 -5.76 -9.29
CA THR A 201 4.52 -5.35 -8.36
C THR A 201 3.67 -4.27 -9.01
N TYR A 202 2.37 -4.49 -9.11
CA TYR A 202 1.48 -3.64 -9.91
C TYR A 202 0.22 -3.20 -9.15
N ILE A 203 0.24 -3.26 -7.83
CA ILE A 203 -0.90 -2.93 -6.97
C ILE A 203 -0.56 -1.77 -6.02
N SER A 204 -1.58 -1.12 -5.49
CA SER A 204 -1.49 -0.17 -4.40
C SER A 204 -2.28 -0.68 -3.21
N SER A 205 -1.65 -0.74 -2.04
CA SER A 205 -2.25 -1.29 -0.81
C SER A 205 -2.82 -0.22 0.14
N TRP A 206 -2.71 1.06 -0.22
CA TRP A 206 -3.19 2.18 0.60
C TRP A 206 -4.72 2.35 0.58
N LEU A 207 -5.41 1.72 -0.37
CA LEU A 207 -6.86 1.54 -0.40
C LEU A 207 -7.15 0.13 -0.89
N ILE A 208 -7.82 -0.67 -0.06
CA ILE A 208 -8.29 -2.01 -0.42
C ILE A 208 -9.69 -2.17 0.15
N SER A 209 -10.67 -2.56 -0.65
CA SER A 209 -11.93 -3.08 -0.13
C SER A 209 -12.07 -4.55 -0.44
N ALA A 210 -12.69 -5.28 0.48
CA ALA A 210 -12.93 -6.69 0.31
C ALA A 210 -14.15 -7.14 1.10
N LYS A 211 -14.75 -8.22 0.64
CA LYS A 211 -15.62 -9.04 1.47
C LYS A 211 -14.77 -9.92 2.41
N THR A 212 -15.38 -10.41 3.48
CA THR A 212 -14.74 -11.35 4.40
C THR A 212 -14.18 -12.57 3.67
N ASN A 213 -13.12 -13.16 4.20
CA ASN A 213 -12.54 -14.40 3.70
C ASN A 213 -12.07 -14.38 2.22
N ASN A 214 -11.84 -13.20 1.64
CA ASN A 214 -11.33 -13.13 0.27
C ASN A 214 -10.02 -13.93 0.11
N LYS A 215 -10.02 -14.84 -0.86
CA LYS A 215 -8.95 -15.82 -1.10
C LYS A 215 -7.59 -15.19 -1.38
N ILE A 216 -7.52 -14.13 -2.17
CA ILE A 216 -6.24 -13.43 -2.48
C ILE A 216 -5.64 -12.86 -1.20
N LEU A 217 -6.46 -12.21 -0.37
CA LEU A 217 -5.99 -11.64 0.90
C LEU A 217 -5.56 -12.73 1.89
N MET A 218 -6.30 -13.84 1.99
CA MET A 218 -5.94 -14.97 2.84
C MET A 218 -4.63 -15.65 2.39
N ALA A 219 -4.43 -15.85 1.09
CA ALA A 219 -3.19 -16.37 0.54
C ALA A 219 -2.00 -15.43 0.84
N THR A 220 -2.21 -14.13 0.63
CA THR A 220 -1.20 -13.08 0.91
C THR A 220 -0.84 -13.06 2.39
N ARG A 221 -1.82 -13.13 3.30
CA ARG A 221 -1.57 -13.23 4.74
C ARG A 221 -0.76 -14.48 5.09
N THR A 222 -1.13 -15.62 4.52
CA THR A 222 -0.43 -16.91 4.76
C THR A 222 1.05 -16.81 4.38
N LEU A 223 1.34 -16.21 3.23
CA LEU A 223 2.71 -15.95 2.78
C LEU A 223 3.48 -15.00 3.72
N LEU A 224 2.84 -13.92 4.17
CA LEU A 224 3.46 -12.96 5.09
C LEU A 224 3.71 -13.57 6.47
N TYR A 225 2.80 -14.38 6.99
CA TYR A 225 2.98 -15.07 8.26
C TYR A 225 4.09 -16.11 8.20
N GLU A 226 4.13 -16.93 7.16
CA GLU A 226 5.22 -17.87 6.90
C GLU A 226 6.57 -17.17 6.76
N TYR A 227 6.60 -16.01 6.08
CA TYR A 227 7.78 -15.17 5.99
C TYR A 227 8.22 -14.69 7.36
N TRP A 228 7.34 -14.04 8.11
CA TRP A 228 7.70 -13.45 9.39
C TRP A 228 7.94 -14.48 10.48
N GLU A 229 7.48 -15.72 10.36
CA GLU A 229 7.83 -16.79 11.29
C GLU A 229 9.33 -17.12 11.16
N LYS A 230 9.81 -17.28 9.91
CA LYS A 230 11.15 -17.78 9.60
C LYS A 230 12.23 -16.73 9.48
N ASN A 231 11.87 -15.45 9.42
CA ASN A 231 12.82 -14.36 9.18
C ASN A 231 12.77 -13.32 10.32
N ASN A 232 13.94 -12.73 10.62
CA ASN A 232 14.11 -11.66 11.62
C ASN A 232 14.62 -10.37 10.97
N ALA A 233 14.47 -10.24 9.65
CA ALA A 233 14.83 -9.06 8.91
C ALA A 233 14.01 -9.01 7.63
N MET A 234 13.61 -7.82 7.20
CA MET A 234 12.76 -7.61 6.03
C MET A 234 13.57 -7.62 4.73
N ASP A 235 13.39 -8.61 3.87
CA ASP A 235 14.14 -8.81 2.62
C ASP A 235 13.84 -7.75 1.56
N ASP A 236 12.58 -7.34 1.48
CA ASP A 236 12.11 -6.27 0.60
C ASP A 236 11.13 -5.38 1.36
N TYR A 237 11.26 -4.06 1.23
CA TYR A 237 10.33 -3.11 1.82
C TYR A 237 8.90 -3.28 1.28
N PHE A 238 8.74 -3.80 0.06
CA PHE A 238 7.44 -3.97 -0.60
C PHE A 238 6.87 -5.40 -0.48
N LEU A 239 7.28 -6.19 0.53
CA LEU A 239 6.90 -7.60 0.66
C LEU A 239 5.39 -7.89 0.55
N LEU A 240 4.52 -7.02 1.09
CA LEU A 240 3.06 -7.14 0.90
C LEU A 240 2.70 -7.14 -0.59
N HIS A 241 3.26 -6.21 -1.36
CA HIS A 241 3.01 -6.06 -2.79
C HIS A 241 3.60 -7.23 -3.57
N ASP A 242 4.79 -7.71 -3.19
CA ASP A 242 5.40 -8.89 -3.81
C ASP A 242 4.49 -10.12 -3.65
N PHE A 243 4.06 -10.42 -2.42
CA PHE A 243 3.21 -11.57 -2.16
C PHE A 243 1.80 -11.43 -2.71
N MET A 244 1.22 -10.23 -2.69
CA MET A 244 -0.07 -9.99 -3.31
C MET A 244 0.01 -10.16 -4.83
N SER A 245 1.07 -9.69 -5.48
CA SER A 245 1.29 -9.94 -6.92
C SER A 245 1.54 -11.43 -7.22
N ILE A 246 2.24 -12.17 -6.35
CA ILE A 246 2.38 -13.64 -6.50
C ILE A 246 1.02 -14.33 -6.37
N ALA A 247 0.18 -13.92 -5.41
CA ALA A 247 -1.16 -14.48 -5.24
C ALA A 247 -2.06 -14.18 -6.44
N LEU A 248 -2.04 -12.94 -6.96
CA LEU A 248 -2.82 -12.54 -8.13
C LEU A 248 -2.41 -13.29 -9.41
N ASP A 249 -1.10 -13.50 -9.62
CA ASP A 249 -0.61 -14.28 -10.75
C ASP A 249 -1.03 -15.76 -10.66
N LYS A 250 -1.06 -16.33 -9.44
CA LYS A 250 -1.50 -17.71 -9.22
C LYS A 250 -3.02 -17.88 -9.39
N TYR A 251 -3.78 -16.89 -8.96
CA TYR A 251 -5.25 -16.91 -8.94
C TYR A 251 -5.82 -15.93 -9.96
N GLU A 252 -5.46 -16.13 -11.23
CA GLU A 252 -5.77 -15.20 -12.33
C GLU A 252 -7.28 -14.97 -12.51
N ASP A 253 -8.11 -16.00 -12.29
CA ASP A 253 -9.56 -15.89 -12.40
C ASP A 253 -10.15 -14.96 -11.34
N ASP A 254 -9.65 -15.03 -10.10
CA ASP A 254 -10.01 -14.11 -9.02
C ASP A 254 -9.55 -12.68 -9.36
N TRP A 255 -8.36 -12.52 -9.94
CA TRP A 255 -7.85 -11.20 -10.38
C TRP A 255 -8.69 -10.58 -11.50
N LYS A 256 -9.14 -11.37 -12.49
CA LYS A 256 -9.97 -10.88 -13.60
C LYS A 256 -11.31 -10.27 -13.15
N GLN A 257 -11.78 -10.61 -11.94
CA GLN A 257 -13.01 -10.03 -11.38
C GLN A 257 -12.79 -8.63 -10.75
N ILE A 258 -11.54 -8.22 -10.54
CA ILE A 258 -11.22 -6.94 -9.89
C ILE A 258 -11.39 -5.81 -10.90
N VAL A 259 -12.25 -4.84 -10.56
CA VAL A 259 -12.50 -3.66 -11.40
C VAL A 259 -11.19 -2.92 -11.67
N PRO A 260 -10.79 -2.71 -12.94
CA PRO A 260 -9.54 -2.05 -13.27
C PRO A 260 -9.61 -0.56 -12.96
N ARG A 261 -8.72 -0.09 -12.06
CA ARG A 261 -8.52 1.33 -11.75
C ARG A 261 -7.05 1.65 -11.59
N ASP A 262 -6.62 2.67 -12.33
CA ASP A 262 -5.22 3.12 -12.34
C ASP A 262 -4.79 3.76 -11.01
N ASN A 263 -3.59 3.44 -10.56
CA ASN A 263 -3.05 3.93 -9.29
C ASN A 263 -2.21 5.22 -9.41
N ALA A 264 -1.91 5.72 -10.59
CA ALA A 264 -1.21 6.99 -10.76
C ALA A 264 -2.15 8.18 -10.54
N THR A 265 -3.40 8.08 -11.00
CA THR A 265 -4.43 9.13 -10.86
C THR A 265 -4.60 9.65 -9.42
N PRO A 266 -4.74 8.80 -8.38
CA PRO A 266 -4.84 9.26 -6.99
C PRO A 266 -3.64 10.05 -6.46
N HIS A 267 -2.49 10.03 -7.14
CA HIS A 267 -1.28 10.76 -6.75
C HIS A 267 -1.15 12.13 -7.41
N ILE A 268 -2.04 12.52 -8.34
CA ILE A 268 -1.95 13.81 -9.05
C ILE A 268 -1.96 14.97 -8.05
N LEU A 269 -2.86 14.95 -7.06
CA LEU A 269 -2.94 15.99 -6.04
C LEU A 269 -1.67 16.09 -5.19
N LEU A 270 -1.10 14.94 -4.81
CA LEU A 270 0.15 14.89 -4.04
C LEU A 270 1.29 15.60 -4.78
N LEU A 271 1.43 15.34 -6.09
CA LEU A 271 2.49 15.91 -6.91
C LEU A 271 2.34 17.42 -7.12
N ARG A 272 1.15 17.97 -6.87
CA ARG A 272 0.80 19.37 -7.09
C ARG A 272 0.47 20.12 -5.81
N VAL A 273 0.67 19.50 -4.64
CA VAL A 273 0.16 20.02 -3.36
C VAL A 273 0.73 21.42 -3.05
N PHE A 274 1.93 21.74 -3.54
CA PHE A 274 2.58 23.03 -3.36
C PHE A 274 2.47 23.98 -4.57
N ASP A 275 1.79 23.55 -5.63
CA ASP A 275 1.48 24.44 -6.75
C ASP A 275 0.47 25.51 -6.32
N LYS A 276 0.46 26.64 -7.03
CA LYS A 276 -0.58 27.66 -6.87
C LYS A 276 -1.96 27.01 -7.11
N TYR A 277 -2.90 27.31 -6.22
CA TYR A 277 -4.26 26.79 -6.36
C TYR A 277 -4.90 27.29 -7.65
N ASP A 278 -5.52 26.36 -8.38
CA ASP A 278 -6.33 26.62 -9.56
C ASP A 278 -7.62 25.83 -9.41
N LYS A 279 -8.76 26.53 -9.54
CA LYS A 279 -10.08 25.95 -9.30
C LYS A 279 -10.46 24.92 -10.35
N ASP A 280 -10.12 25.17 -11.61
CA ASP A 280 -10.52 24.30 -12.72
C ASP A 280 -9.69 23.02 -12.68
N ILE A 281 -8.39 23.13 -12.38
CA ILE A 281 -7.56 21.95 -12.21
C ILE A 281 -7.93 21.17 -10.93
N TRP A 282 -8.29 21.86 -9.85
CA TRP A 282 -8.82 21.20 -8.65
C TRP A 282 -10.06 20.35 -8.97
N GLN A 283 -11.00 20.92 -9.72
CA GLN A 283 -12.22 20.23 -10.12
C GLN A 283 -11.91 19.03 -11.02
N ALA A 284 -11.03 19.20 -12.02
CA ALA A 284 -10.59 18.12 -12.89
C ALA A 284 -9.90 16.96 -12.14
N ILE A 285 -9.13 17.26 -11.07
CA ILE A 285 -8.52 16.22 -10.23
C ILE A 285 -9.59 15.41 -9.49
N LYS A 286 -10.57 16.09 -8.88
CA LYS A 286 -11.67 15.42 -8.14
C LYS A 286 -12.55 14.55 -9.04
N GLU A 287 -12.73 14.95 -10.29
CA GLU A 287 -13.53 14.20 -11.27
C GLU A 287 -12.87 12.87 -11.67
N GLN A 288 -11.55 12.73 -11.54
CA GLN A 288 -10.86 11.49 -11.89
C GLN A 288 -11.01 10.40 -10.82
N THR A 289 -11.03 10.77 -9.53
CA THR A 289 -11.13 9.81 -8.41
C THR A 289 -11.67 10.48 -7.15
N PRO A 290 -12.51 9.78 -6.36
CA PRO A 290 -13.00 10.29 -5.07
C PRO A 290 -11.93 10.24 -3.96
N PHE A 291 -10.90 9.40 -4.11
CA PHE A 291 -9.86 9.18 -3.12
C PHE A 291 -8.49 9.60 -3.66
N HIS A 292 -7.80 10.46 -2.90
CA HIS A 292 -6.50 11.04 -3.27
C HIS A 292 -5.44 10.65 -2.24
N LYS A 293 -4.38 9.96 -2.68
CA LYS A 293 -3.31 9.51 -1.78
C LYS A 293 -2.26 10.60 -1.61
N LEU A 294 -2.19 11.16 -0.39
CA LEU A 294 -1.26 12.21 -0.01
C LEU A 294 -0.09 11.68 0.84
N SER A 295 0.81 12.59 1.20
CA SER A 295 1.95 12.38 2.11
C SER A 295 2.07 13.58 3.03
N TYR A 296 2.49 13.38 4.28
CA TYR A 296 2.81 14.47 5.22
C TYR A 296 4.33 14.68 5.37
N LYS A 297 5.16 13.82 4.75
CA LYS A 297 6.63 13.82 4.87
C LYS A 297 7.26 14.81 3.89
N PHE A 298 6.89 16.08 4.00
CA PHE A 298 7.48 17.15 3.20
C PHE A 298 8.76 17.68 3.82
N THR A 299 9.67 18.20 3.02
CA THR A 299 10.86 18.88 3.55
C THR A 299 10.53 20.35 3.85
N ASN A 300 11.04 20.92 4.94
CA ASN A 300 10.73 22.30 5.37
C ASN A 300 11.05 23.40 4.34
N LYS A 301 11.75 23.06 3.25
CA LYS A 301 12.05 23.99 2.13
C LYS A 301 10.89 24.14 1.15
N GLU A 302 9.77 23.45 1.36
CA GLU A 302 8.66 23.31 0.41
C GLU A 302 7.34 23.85 0.96
N LYS A 303 7.32 24.83 1.88
CA LYS A 303 6.07 25.55 2.21
C LYS A 303 6.02 26.88 1.43
N PRO A 304 5.42 26.90 0.21
CA PRO A 304 5.26 28.12 -0.56
C PRO A 304 4.52 29.20 0.22
N LYS A 305 4.88 30.46 -0.06
CA LYS A 305 4.08 31.62 0.33
C LYS A 305 2.92 31.77 -0.66
N GLY A 306 1.69 31.90 -0.17
CA GLY A 306 0.49 32.16 -0.98
C GLY A 306 -0.53 31.02 -0.99
N LYS A 307 -1.61 31.19 -1.79
CA LYS A 307 -2.71 30.22 -1.91
C LYS A 307 -2.30 29.04 -2.79
N THR A 308 -2.08 27.89 -2.19
CA THR A 308 -1.72 26.60 -2.81
C THR A 308 -2.81 25.55 -2.59
N TYR A 309 -2.71 24.40 -3.27
CA TYR A 309 -3.57 23.26 -2.96
C TYR A 309 -3.42 22.80 -1.50
N TYR A 310 -2.21 22.82 -0.94
CA TYR A 310 -1.98 22.52 0.47
C TYR A 310 -2.75 23.47 1.40
N SER A 311 -2.64 24.79 1.16
CA SER A 311 -3.37 25.75 1.99
C SER A 311 -4.88 25.61 1.83
N GLU A 312 -5.37 25.31 0.62
CA GLU A 312 -6.79 25.07 0.38
C GLU A 312 -7.27 23.84 1.16
N LEU A 313 -6.52 22.74 1.14
CA LEU A 313 -6.83 21.52 1.89
C LEU A 313 -6.84 21.74 3.40
N ILE A 314 -5.92 22.54 3.94
CA ILE A 314 -5.84 22.73 5.40
C ILE A 314 -6.87 23.76 5.90
N ILE A 315 -7.19 24.77 5.11
CA ILE A 315 -8.09 25.87 5.52
C ILE A 315 -9.57 25.49 5.34
N ASN A 316 -9.92 24.81 4.25
CA ASN A 316 -11.30 24.44 3.89
C ASN A 316 -11.52 22.94 4.04
#